data_AF-A0A0S8HTL7-F1
#
_entry.id   AF-A0A0S8HTL7-F1
#
_cell.length_a   1.000
_cell.length_b   1.000
_cell.length_c   1.000
_cell.angle_alpha   90.00
_cell.angle_beta   90.00
_cell.angle_gamma   90.00
#
_symmetry.space_group_name_H-M   'P 1'
#
loop_
_entity.id
_entity.type
_entity.pdbx_description
1 polymer ?
#
loop_
_entity_poly.entity_id
_entity_poly.type
_entity_poly.pdbx_seq_one_letter_code
_entity_poly.pdbx_strand_id
1 'polypeptide(L)'
;MKRELIPYYVSRAILSVLLGLLISSGKGIWVGVLCGLVVYVGFLWYAHNGRYLIDTTNPLFPLRRDARGVVIRDRAIGLSVAVGGLAYLGLSLASNAFPIKAHVGSWALFAGVAAYFVISNWLFMKQ
;
A
#
# COMPACT_ATOMS: atom_id res chain seq x y z
N MET A 1 16.57 14.85 -7.55
CA MET A 1 16.75 13.79 -6.54
C MET A 1 17.88 14.21 -5.61
N LYS A 2 17.69 14.13 -4.28
CA LYS A 2 18.77 14.40 -3.32
C LYS A 2 19.79 13.27 -3.40
N ARG A 3 21.09 13.58 -3.54
CA ARG A 3 22.15 12.56 -3.68
C ARG A 3 22.24 11.64 -2.46
N GLU A 4 21.83 12.13 -1.30
CA GLU A 4 21.78 11.40 -0.02
C GLU A 4 20.80 10.23 -0.03
N LEU A 5 19.79 10.24 -0.92
CA LEU A 5 18.78 9.18 -1.02
C LEU A 5 19.18 8.05 -2.00
N ILE A 6 20.33 8.16 -2.68
CA ILE A 6 20.79 7.14 -3.63
C ILE A 6 20.84 5.73 -2.99
N PRO A 7 21.43 5.53 -1.79
CA PRO A 7 21.48 4.21 -1.18
C PRO A 7 20.07 3.67 -0.85
N TYR A 8 19.15 4.55 -0.47
CA TYR A 8 17.75 4.20 -0.26
C TYR A 8 17.12 3.71 -1.57
N TYR A 9 17.25 4.46 -2.68
CA TYR A 9 16.65 4.06 -3.95
C TYR A 9 17.20 2.74 -4.48
N VAL A 10 18.51 2.49 -4.32
CA VAL A 10 19.14 1.22 -4.72
C VAL A 10 18.59 0.06 -3.88
N SER A 11 18.52 0.22 -2.56
CA SER A 11 17.98 -0.84 -1.68
C SER A 11 16.52 -1.18 -2.01
N ARG A 12 15.69 -0.18 -2.30
CA ARG A 12 14.28 -0.37 -2.67
C ARG A 12 14.11 -0.96 -4.07
N ALA A 13 15.03 -0.64 -4.99
CA ALA A 13 15.07 -1.29 -6.30
C ALA A 13 15.34 -2.78 -6.15
N ILE A 14 16.37 -3.17 -5.39
CA ILE A 14 16.70 -4.57 -5.13
C ILE A 14 15.51 -5.30 -4.51
N LEU A 15 14.88 -4.75 -3.46
CA LEU A 15 13.70 -5.35 -2.84
C LEU A 15 12.52 -5.49 -3.81
N SER A 16 12.28 -4.50 -4.66
CA SER A 16 11.21 -4.55 -5.65
C SER A 16 11.45 -5.61 -6.72
N VAL A 17 12.70 -5.82 -7.13
CA VAL A 17 13.09 -6.88 -8.07
C VAL A 17 12.92 -8.25 -7.40
N LEU A 18 13.37 -8.42 -6.16
CA LEU A 18 13.21 -9.69 -5.44
C LEU A 18 11.73 -10.04 -5.25
N LEU A 19 10.88 -9.06 -4.91
CA LEU A 19 9.43 -9.26 -4.82
C LEU A 19 8.80 -9.58 -6.18
N GLY A 20 9.21 -8.89 -7.24
CA GLY A 20 8.75 -9.16 -8.61
C GLY A 20 9.12 -10.58 -9.06
N LEU A 21 10.36 -11.02 -8.78
CA LEU A 21 10.82 -12.37 -9.07
C LEU A 21 10.01 -13.41 -8.29
N LEU A 22 9.75 -13.19 -7.00
CA LEU A 22 8.92 -14.09 -6.20
C LEU A 22 7.50 -14.25 -6.78
N ILE A 23 6.90 -13.15 -7.25
CA ILE A 23 5.58 -13.18 -7.89
C ILE A 23 5.64 -13.90 -9.25
N SER A 24 6.75 -13.73 -9.99
CA SER A 24 6.93 -14.32 -11.31
C SER A 24 6.91 -15.85 -11.30
N SER A 25 7.38 -16.47 -10.21
CA SER A 25 7.44 -17.93 -10.04
C SER A 25 6.07 -18.62 -10.15
N GLY A 26 4.97 -17.89 -9.92
CA GLY A 26 3.61 -18.44 -9.99
C GLY A 26 2.74 -17.94 -11.14
N LYS A 27 3.09 -16.83 -11.81
CA LYS A 27 2.21 -16.16 -12.78
C LYS A 27 2.89 -15.70 -14.07
N GLY A 28 4.21 -15.87 -14.20
CA GLY A 28 5.00 -15.47 -15.38
C GLY A 28 5.80 -14.18 -15.18
N ILE A 29 6.86 -14.04 -15.97
CA ILE A 29 7.89 -13.00 -15.80
C ILE A 29 7.35 -11.58 -15.97
N TRP A 30 6.45 -11.36 -16.93
CA TRP A 30 5.85 -10.05 -17.19
C TRP A 30 5.00 -9.53 -16.02
N VAL A 31 4.26 -10.43 -15.35
CA VAL A 31 3.50 -10.08 -14.14
C VAL A 31 4.44 -9.69 -13.02
N GLY A 32 5.53 -10.44 -12.83
CA GLY A 32 6.57 -10.11 -11.86
C GLY A 32 7.22 -8.75 -12.10
N VAL A 33 7.59 -8.46 -13.35
CA VAL A 33 8.17 -7.16 -13.75
C VAL A 33 7.19 -6.02 -13.46
N LEU A 34 5.93 -6.16 -13.84
CA LEU A 34 4.92 -5.13 -13.64
C LEU A 34 4.64 -4.88 -12.15
N CYS A 35 4.49 -5.95 -11.36
CA CYS A 35 4.31 -5.84 -9.91
C CYS A 35 5.54 -5.23 -9.22
N GLY A 36 6.75 -5.65 -9.60
CA GLY A 36 7.99 -5.07 -9.08
C GLY A 36 8.09 -3.57 -9.38
N LEU A 37 7.76 -3.16 -10.60
CA LEU A 37 7.75 -1.75 -10.99
C LEU A 37 6.73 -0.94 -10.18
N VAL A 38 5.52 -1.46 -9.99
CA VAL A 38 4.49 -0.81 -9.13
C VAL A 38 4.99 -0.64 -7.70
N VAL A 39 5.63 -1.66 -7.13
CA VAL A 39 6.22 -1.60 -5.77
C VAL A 39 7.33 -0.55 -5.72
N TYR A 40 8.21 -0.50 -6.73
CA TYR A 40 9.29 0.48 -6.79
C TYR A 40 8.77 1.92 -6.88
N VAL A 41 7.80 2.16 -7.76
CA VAL A 41 7.12 3.46 -7.88
C VAL A 41 6.47 3.86 -6.55
N GLY A 42 5.88 2.91 -5.82
CA GLY A 42 5.36 3.13 -4.47
C GLY A 42 6.43 3.60 -3.48
N PHE A 43 7.62 2.99 -3.49
CA PHE A 43 8.75 3.44 -2.67
C PHE A 43 9.23 4.84 -3.05
N LEU A 44 9.31 5.14 -4.35
CA LEU A 44 9.66 6.48 -4.81
C LEU A 44 8.64 7.51 -4.34
N TRP A 45 7.35 7.20 -4.47
CA TRP A 45 6.29 8.09 -3.99
C TRP A 45 6.38 8.34 -2.49
N TYR A 46 6.60 7.29 -1.68
CA TYR A 46 6.76 7.45 -0.23
C TYR A 46 7.95 8.32 0.17
N ALA A 47 9.07 8.27 -0.58
CA ALA A 47 10.21 9.13 -0.31
C ALA A 47 9.94 10.63 -0.58
N HIS A 48 8.94 10.97 -1.40
CA HIS A 48 8.69 12.35 -1.84
C HIS A 48 7.37 12.96 -1.35
N ASN A 49 6.43 12.15 -0.84
CA ASN A 49 5.10 12.61 -0.39
C ASN A 49 5.12 13.37 0.96
N GLY A 50 6.29 13.61 1.57
CA GLY A 50 6.41 14.37 2.82
C GLY A 50 5.83 13.70 4.08
N ARG A 51 5.29 12.48 3.97
CA ARG A 51 4.69 11.72 5.09
C ARG A 51 5.68 11.02 5.99
N TYR A 52 6.93 10.97 5.58
CA TYR A 52 7.97 10.21 6.25
C TYR A 52 9.19 11.08 6.48
N LEU A 53 9.81 10.83 7.62
CA LEU A 53 11.10 11.38 7.99
C LEU A 53 12.18 10.63 7.21
N ILE A 54 13.04 11.41 6.55
CA ILE A 54 14.20 10.90 5.83
C ILE A 54 15.37 10.88 6.82
N ASP A 55 15.80 9.68 7.19
CA ASP A 55 17.03 9.49 7.95
C ASP A 55 18.17 9.16 6.99
N THR A 56 19.07 10.12 6.78
CA THR A 56 20.24 9.98 5.90
C THR A 56 21.37 9.19 6.55
N THR A 57 21.34 8.99 7.87
CA THR A 57 22.34 8.19 8.59
C THR A 57 22.08 6.69 8.44
N ASN A 58 20.83 6.30 8.20
CA ASN A 58 20.40 4.91 8.09
C ASN A 58 19.58 4.65 6.80
N PRO A 59 20.14 4.87 5.59
CA PRO A 59 19.38 4.91 4.34
C PRO A 59 18.81 3.54 3.91
N LEU A 60 19.31 2.44 4.48
CA LEU A 60 18.80 1.08 4.24
C LEU A 60 17.53 0.77 5.05
N PHE A 61 17.31 1.49 6.15
CA PHE A 61 16.17 1.25 7.02
C PHE A 61 14.86 1.78 6.41
N PRO A 62 13.71 1.20 6.82
CA PRO A 62 12.41 1.69 6.39
C PRO A 62 12.21 3.15 6.79
N LEU A 63 11.55 3.90 5.91
CA LEU A 63 11.14 5.28 6.19
C LEU A 63 10.27 5.32 7.46
N ARG A 64 10.62 6.21 8.39
CA ARG A 64 9.90 6.36 9.65
C ARG A 64 8.83 7.44 9.50
N ARG A 65 7.68 7.24 10.14
CA ARG A 65 6.66 8.30 10.25
C ARG A 65 6.97 9.18 11.45
N ASP A 66 6.60 10.44 11.35
CA ASP A 66 6.52 11.33 12.49
C ASP A 66 5.30 10.99 13.37
N ALA A 67 5.20 11.60 14.55
CA ALA A 67 4.10 11.35 15.49
C ALA A 67 2.73 11.63 14.85
N ARG A 68 2.62 12.67 14.02
CA ARG A 68 1.41 13.00 13.25
C ARG A 68 1.04 11.87 12.28
N GLY A 69 2.00 11.38 11.49
CA GLY A 69 1.78 10.32 10.53
C GLY A 69 1.36 9.00 11.18
N VAL A 70 1.80 8.72 12.41
CA VAL A 70 1.34 7.56 13.19
C VAL A 70 -0.15 7.69 13.54
N VAL A 71 -0.58 8.82 14.10
CA VAL A 71 -1.99 9.05 14.47
C VAL A 71 -2.90 8.99 13.25
N ILE A 72 -2.49 9.58 12.12
CA ILE A 72 -3.26 9.51 10.87
C ILE A 72 -3.37 8.07 10.37
N ARG A 73 -2.26 7.31 10.39
CA ARG A 73 -2.25 5.90 9.98
C ARG A 73 -3.22 5.09 10.83
N ASP A 74 -3.19 5.23 12.15
CA ASP A 74 -3.99 4.40 13.04
C ASP A 74 -5.49 4.65 12.86
N ARG A 75 -5.89 5.92 12.67
CA ARG A 75 -7.26 6.28 12.29
C ARG A 75 -7.66 5.73 10.92
N ALA A 76 -6.78 5.85 9.92
CA ALA A 76 -7.05 5.35 8.57
C ALA A 76 -7.17 3.82 8.56
N ILE A 77 -6.35 3.11 9.33
CA ILE A 77 -6.44 1.65 9.48
C ILE A 77 -7.78 1.27 10.11
N GLY A 78 -8.14 1.86 11.25
CA GLY A 78 -9.40 1.54 11.92
C GLY A 78 -10.62 1.72 11.01
N LEU A 79 -10.69 2.84 10.29
CA LEU A 79 -11.77 3.08 9.33
C LEU A 79 -11.73 2.15 8.12
N SER A 80 -10.54 1.84 7.59
CA SER A 80 -10.39 0.92 6.45
C SER A 80 -10.83 -0.51 6.77
N VAL A 81 -10.53 -0.98 7.98
CA VAL A 81 -10.97 -2.30 8.47
C VAL A 81 -12.48 -2.31 8.65
N ALA A 82 -13.07 -1.25 9.21
CA ALA A 82 -14.52 -1.13 9.32
C ALA A 82 -15.20 -1.15 7.94
N VAL A 83 -14.68 -0.37 6.97
CA VAL A 83 -15.22 -0.34 5.61
C VAL A 83 -15.08 -1.70 4.92
N GLY A 84 -13.91 -2.35 5.01
CA GLY A 84 -13.69 -3.67 4.43
C GLY A 84 -14.58 -4.75 5.06
N GLY A 85 -14.75 -4.73 6.39
CA GLY A 85 -15.62 -5.65 7.11
C GLY A 85 -17.09 -5.46 6.76
N LEU A 86 -17.58 -4.23 6.71
CA LEU A 86 -18.95 -3.92 6.28
C LEU A 86 -19.18 -4.29 4.81
N ALA A 87 -18.21 -4.04 3.93
CA ALA A 87 -18.27 -4.44 2.53
C ALA A 87 -18.36 -5.96 2.39
N TYR A 88 -17.57 -6.72 3.16
CA TYR A 88 -17.63 -8.18 3.18
C TYR A 88 -19.01 -8.69 3.58
N LEU A 89 -19.56 -8.16 4.68
CA LEU A 89 -20.89 -8.56 5.16
C LEU A 89 -21.97 -8.23 4.12
N GLY A 90 -21.97 -7.01 3.57
CA GLY A 90 -22.93 -6.59 2.56
C GLY A 90 -22.86 -7.42 1.28
N LEU A 91 -21.65 -7.66 0.78
CA LEU A 91 -21.44 -8.49 -0.42
C LEU A 91 -21.81 -9.96 -0.19
N SER A 92 -21.52 -10.50 0.99
CA SER A 92 -21.89 -11.88 1.36
C SER A 92 -23.41 -12.07 1.41
N LEU A 93 -24.12 -11.16 2.07
CA LEU A 93 -25.58 -11.17 2.11
C LEU A 93 -26.19 -11.01 0.71
N ALA A 94 -25.64 -10.11 -0.10
CA ALA A 94 -26.09 -9.90 -1.47
C ALA A 94 -25.84 -11.14 -2.37
N SER A 95 -24.70 -11.81 -2.22
CA SER A 95 -24.40 -13.04 -2.99
C SER A 95 -25.26 -14.23 -2.58
N ASN A 96 -25.81 -14.22 -1.36
CA ASN A 96 -26.78 -15.23 -0.92
C ASN A 96 -28.20 -14.91 -1.42
N ALA A 97 -28.54 -13.63 -1.56
CA ALA A 97 -29.85 -13.18 -2.02
C ALA A 97 -30.00 -13.19 -3.55
N PHE A 98 -28.91 -12.98 -4.28
CA PHE A 98 -28.87 -12.94 -5.75
C PHE A 98 -27.86 -13.95 -6.29
N PRO A 99 -28.10 -14.57 -7.47
CA PRO A 99 -27.20 -15.55 -8.07
C PRO A 99 -25.95 -14.90 -8.71
N ILE A 100 -25.31 -13.96 -8.01
CA ILE A 100 -24.12 -13.26 -8.45
C ILE A 100 -22.91 -14.03 -7.91
N LYS A 101 -22.15 -14.68 -8.80
CA LYS A 101 -20.84 -15.25 -8.49
C LYS A 101 -19.82 -14.13 -8.28
N ALA A 102 -19.90 -13.44 -7.15
CA ALA A 102 -18.94 -12.42 -6.77
C ALA A 102 -17.78 -13.04 -6.00
N HIS A 103 -16.54 -12.64 -6.32
CA HIS A 103 -15.38 -12.90 -5.46
C HIS A 103 -15.43 -11.96 -4.24
N VAL A 104 -16.34 -12.24 -3.31
CA VAL A 104 -16.68 -11.38 -2.15
C VAL A 104 -15.44 -10.94 -1.37
N GLY A 105 -14.53 -11.88 -1.08
CA GLY A 105 -13.30 -11.58 -0.34
C GLY A 105 -12.37 -10.61 -1.07
N SER A 106 -12.18 -10.77 -2.38
CA SER A 106 -11.31 -9.90 -3.17
C SER A 106 -11.86 -8.47 -3.25
N TRP A 107 -13.17 -8.33 -3.44
CA TRP A 107 -13.83 -7.02 -3.50
C TRP A 107 -13.86 -6.31 -2.15
N ALA A 108 -14.13 -7.04 -1.06
CA ALA A 108 -14.09 -6.48 0.29
C ALA A 108 -12.68 -6.01 0.67
N LEU A 109 -11.66 -6.81 0.33
CA LEU A 109 -10.26 -6.43 0.55
C LEU A 109 -9.88 -5.20 -0.27
N PHE A 110 -10.27 -5.16 -1.54
CA PHE A 110 -10.04 -3.99 -2.40
C PHE A 110 -10.70 -2.74 -1.82
N ALA A 111 -11.96 -2.84 -1.37
CA ALA A 111 -12.68 -1.73 -0.74
C ALA A 111 -11.97 -1.21 0.51
N GLY A 112 -11.48 -2.11 1.38
CA GLY A 112 -10.70 -1.74 2.56
C GLY A 112 -9.39 -1.04 2.19
N VAL A 113 -8.62 -1.58 1.24
CA VAL A 113 -7.36 -0.97 0.78
C VAL A 113 -7.60 0.41 0.16
N ALA A 114 -8.62 0.55 -0.70
CA ALA A 114 -8.99 1.83 -1.29
C ALA A 114 -9.40 2.84 -0.21
N ALA A 115 -10.21 2.43 0.76
CA ALA A 115 -10.62 3.28 1.88
C ALA A 115 -9.41 3.75 2.70
N TYR A 116 -8.44 2.87 2.99
CA TYR A 116 -7.20 3.27 3.67
C TYR A 116 -6.49 4.39 2.92
N PHE A 117 -6.29 4.25 1.61
CA PHE A 117 -5.62 5.28 0.82
C PHE A 117 -6.42 6.59 0.78
N VAL A 118 -7.74 6.54 0.52
CA VAL A 118 -8.57 7.74 0.48
C VAL A 118 -8.54 8.48 1.81
N ILE A 119 -8.80 7.78 2.92
CA ILE A 119 -8.87 8.37 4.26
C ILE A 119 -7.50 8.89 4.68
N SER A 120 -6.43 8.13 4.45
CA SER A 120 -5.08 8.56 4.77
C SER A 120 -4.72 9.83 4.02
N ASN A 121 -4.94 9.88 2.69
CA ASN A 121 -4.65 11.07 1.89
C ASN A 121 -5.49 12.27 2.35
N TRP A 122 -6.78 12.08 2.61
CA TRP A 122 -7.67 13.15 3.06
C TRP A 122 -7.26 13.73 4.41
N LEU A 123 -6.91 12.88 5.40
CA LEU A 123 -6.45 13.32 6.71
C LEU A 123 -5.11 14.08 6.64
N PHE A 124 -4.23 13.72 5.70
CA PHE A 124 -2.99 14.45 5.46
C PHE A 124 -3.24 15.82 4.81
N MET A 125 -4.28 16.00 4.00
CA MET A 125 -4.61 17.28 3.36
C MET A 125 -5.37 18.26 4.26
N LYS A 126 -6.18 17.75 5.21
CA LYS A 126 -7.07 18.57 6.03
C LYS A 126 -6.36 19.33 7.18
N GLN A 127 -5.11 18.98 7.47
CA GLN A 127 -4.32 19.48 8.60
C GLN A 127 -3.09 20.23 8.10
#